data_AF-A0A0Q4Y482-F1
#
_entry.id   AF-A0A0Q4Y482-F1
#
_cell.length_a   1.000
_cell.length_b   1.000
_cell.length_c   1.000
_cell.angle_alpha   90.00
_cell.angle_beta   90.00
_cell.angle_gamma   90.00
#
_symmetry.space_group_name_H-M   'P 1'
#
loop_
_entity.id
_entity.type
_entity.pdbx_description
1 polymer ?
#
loop_
_entity_poly.entity_id
_entity_poly.type
_entity_poly.pdbx_seq_one_letter_code
_entity_poly.pdbx_strand_id
1 'polypeptide(L)'
;MPAHAARVGYDPSTQWEREQVVTTWTLVERIADSGGGNPGAQDALAAGVRLRAAAGERCPRTGWWITPAAANARQRFDAGDVMPDLKSAWGATIWQWDAVQD
;
A
#
# COMPACT_ATOMS: atom_id res chain seq x y z
N MET A 1 -17.87 35.08 -9.57
CA MET A 1 -18.31 33.87 -8.84
C MET A 1 -18.03 34.09 -7.36
N PRO A 2 -19.02 34.15 -6.46
CA PRO A 2 -18.74 34.45 -5.06
C PRO A 2 -18.09 33.23 -4.39
N ALA A 3 -16.89 33.40 -3.85
CA ALA A 3 -16.09 32.38 -3.16
C ALA A 3 -16.69 31.89 -1.82
N HIS A 4 -17.99 32.07 -1.62
CA HIS A 4 -18.69 31.91 -0.34
C HIS A 4 -19.80 30.86 -0.42
N ALA A 5 -19.84 29.98 -1.42
CA ALA A 5 -20.85 28.94 -1.54
C ALA A 5 -20.23 27.54 -1.62
N ALA A 6 -20.84 26.58 -0.93
CA ALA A 6 -20.54 25.16 -1.02
C ALA A 6 -21.65 24.46 -1.80
N ARG A 7 -21.26 23.55 -2.69
CA ARG A 7 -22.19 22.64 -3.38
C ARG A 7 -22.60 21.56 -2.40
N VAL A 8 -23.90 21.37 -2.20
CA VAL A 8 -24.45 20.42 -1.23
C VAL A 8 -25.52 19.54 -1.86
N GLY A 9 -25.69 18.34 -1.29
CA GLY A 9 -26.61 17.33 -1.78
C GLY A 9 -26.12 16.67 -3.07
N TYR A 10 -25.73 15.41 -3.00
CA TYR A 10 -25.37 14.62 -4.18
C TYR A 10 -26.63 13.99 -4.78
N ASP A 11 -26.87 14.20 -6.07
CA ASP A 11 -27.90 13.47 -6.81
C ASP A 11 -27.26 12.32 -7.61
N PRO A 12 -27.52 11.05 -7.27
CA PRO A 12 -26.94 9.91 -7.97
C PRO A 12 -27.47 9.72 -9.39
N SER A 13 -28.60 10.33 -9.76
CA SER A 13 -29.23 10.16 -11.08
C SER A 13 -28.63 11.10 -12.13
N THR A 14 -28.22 12.29 -11.71
CA THR A 14 -27.62 13.31 -12.58
C THR A 14 -26.12 13.46 -12.34
N GLN A 15 -25.59 12.88 -11.26
CA GLN A 15 -24.20 13.02 -10.80
C GLN A 15 -23.77 14.47 -10.50
N TRP A 16 -24.75 15.37 -10.34
CA TRP A 16 -24.51 16.78 -10.03
C TRP A 16 -24.95 17.12 -8.62
N GLU A 17 -24.54 18.32 -8.15
CA GLU A 17 -25.04 18.88 -6.91
C GLU A 17 -26.52 19.26 -7.02
N ARG A 18 -27.23 19.19 -5.88
CA ARG A 18 -28.63 19.60 -5.79
C ARG A 18 -28.77 21.10 -5.50
N GLU A 19 -27.84 21.69 -4.75
CA GLU A 19 -27.95 23.07 -4.30
C GLU A 19 -26.57 23.71 -4.04
N GLN A 20 -26.51 25.05 -4.06
CA GLN A 20 -25.38 25.83 -3.57
C GLN A 20 -25.79 26.64 -2.34
N VAL A 21 -25.15 26.39 -1.21
CA VAL A 21 -25.43 27.04 0.08
C VAL A 21 -24.27 27.93 0.48
N VAL A 22 -24.56 29.10 1.04
CA VAL A 22 -23.53 30.02 1.53
C VAL A 22 -22.78 29.38 2.70
N THR A 23 -21.44 29.36 2.63
CA THR A 23 -20.55 28.69 3.57
C THR A 23 -19.28 29.52 3.80
N THR A 24 -18.78 29.46 5.03
CA THR A 24 -17.47 30.00 5.39
C THR A 24 -16.42 28.90 5.30
N TRP A 25 -15.37 29.11 4.52
CA TRP A 25 -14.26 28.16 4.38
C TRP A 25 -13.13 28.53 5.34
N THR A 26 -12.68 27.56 6.15
CA THR A 26 -11.50 27.71 7.02
C THR A 26 -10.34 26.92 6.43
N LEU A 27 -9.22 27.59 6.16
CA LEU A 27 -7.98 26.92 5.74
C LEU A 27 -7.38 26.19 6.95
N VAL A 28 -7.11 24.90 6.79
CA VAL A 28 -6.39 24.09 7.78
C VAL A 28 -5.10 23.59 7.13
N GLU A 29 -3.96 23.99 7.66
CA GLU A 29 -2.64 23.53 7.20
C GLU A 29 -2.20 22.29 7.98
N ARG A 30 -1.69 21.29 7.26
CA ARG A 30 -1.11 20.09 7.87
C ARG A 30 0.33 20.40 8.29
N ILE A 31 0.63 20.29 9.58
CA ILE A 31 2.01 20.28 10.09
C ILE A 31 2.60 18.91 9.78
N ALA A 32 3.62 18.87 8.91
CA ALA A 32 4.22 17.63 8.41
C ALA A 32 4.77 16.73 9.53
N ASP A 33 5.21 17.32 10.64
CA ASP A 33 5.95 16.62 11.70
C ASP A 33 5.07 16.14 12.86
N SER A 34 3.75 16.34 12.80
CA SER A 34 2.85 16.02 13.92
C SER A 34 1.74 15.02 13.56
N GLY A 35 1.73 14.46 12.34
CA GLY A 35 0.73 13.47 11.97
C GLY A 35 1.01 12.77 10.64
N GLY A 36 1.23 11.46 10.69
CA GLY A 36 1.48 10.65 9.50
C GLY A 36 1.79 9.18 9.75
N GLY A 37 1.65 8.68 10.98
CA GLY A 37 1.76 7.25 11.23
C GLY A 37 0.45 6.56 10.90
N ASN A 38 0.42 5.73 9.85
CA ASN A 38 -0.61 4.69 9.80
C ASN A 38 -0.32 3.74 10.97
N PRO A 39 -1.24 3.52 11.93
CA PRO A 39 -1.03 2.53 12.99
C PRO A 39 -0.73 1.17 12.34
N GLY A 40 0.47 0.63 12.58
CA GLY A 40 0.96 -0.57 11.90
C GLY A 40 1.86 -0.34 10.67
N ALA A 41 2.16 0.90 10.25
CA ALA A 41 3.13 1.16 9.16
C ALA A 41 4.53 0.59 9.44
N GLN A 42 4.89 0.48 10.72
CA GLN A 42 6.16 -0.09 11.17
C GLN A 42 6.14 -1.61 11.22
N ASP A 43 4.95 -2.22 11.17
CA ASP A 43 4.72 -3.65 11.15
C ASP A 43 3.81 -3.99 9.96
N ALA A 44 4.42 -4.17 8.79
CA ALA A 44 3.71 -4.47 7.55
C ALA A 44 2.72 -5.65 7.71
N LEU A 45 3.05 -6.62 8.57
CA LEU A 45 2.18 -7.76 8.89
C LEU A 45 0.90 -7.31 9.65
N ALA A 46 1.03 -6.37 10.58
CA ALA A 46 -0.10 -5.82 11.34
C ALA A 46 -0.98 -4.85 10.52
N ALA A 47 -0.41 -4.17 9.52
CA ALA A 47 -1.14 -3.28 8.63
C ALA A 47 -1.87 -3.99 7.46
N GLY A 48 -1.84 -5.33 7.42
CA GLY A 48 -2.38 -6.10 6.28
C GLY A 48 -1.58 -5.89 4.99
N VAL A 49 -0.39 -5.30 5.07
CA VAL A 49 0.53 -5.12 3.95
C VAL A 49 1.27 -6.44 3.75
N ARG A 50 1.08 -7.06 2.58
CA ARG A 50 1.83 -8.28 2.24
C ARG A 50 3.33 -7.99 2.26
N LEU A 51 4.05 -8.71 3.12
CA LEU A 51 5.50 -8.64 3.21
C LEU A 51 6.11 -8.97 1.85
N ARG A 52 7.06 -8.15 1.40
CA ARG A 52 7.77 -8.30 0.12
C ARG A 52 9.24 -7.92 0.27
N ALA A 53 10.08 -8.51 -0.57
CA ALA A 53 11.50 -8.17 -0.68
C ALA A 53 11.97 -8.41 -2.11
N ALA A 54 12.83 -7.53 -2.63
CA ALA A 54 13.42 -7.68 -3.95
C ALA A 54 14.58 -8.69 -3.91
N ALA A 55 14.92 -9.29 -5.06
CA ALA A 55 16.13 -10.08 -5.17
C ALA A 55 17.38 -9.22 -4.84
N GLY A 56 18.32 -9.83 -4.11
CA GLY A 56 19.48 -9.16 -3.54
C GLY A 56 19.25 -8.51 -2.17
N GLU A 57 17.99 -8.29 -1.75
CA GLU A 57 17.68 -7.85 -0.39
C GLU A 57 17.74 -9.02 0.60
N ARG A 58 17.95 -8.69 1.88
CA ARG A 58 17.86 -9.68 2.95
C ARG A 58 16.41 -9.99 3.26
N CYS A 59 16.11 -11.27 3.43
CA CYS A 59 14.80 -11.77 3.81
C CYS A 59 14.39 -11.17 5.16
N PRO A 60 13.25 -10.47 5.24
CA PRO A 60 12.85 -9.80 6.46
C PRO A 60 12.28 -10.77 7.51
N ARG A 61 11.88 -12.00 7.11
CA ARG A 61 11.24 -12.96 8.02
C ARG A 61 11.41 -14.41 7.57
N THR A 62 11.77 -15.28 8.52
CA THR A 62 11.80 -16.74 8.29
C THR A 62 10.43 -17.27 7.93
N GLY A 63 10.32 -18.02 6.84
CA GLY A 63 9.10 -18.70 6.41
C GLY A 63 9.08 -18.96 4.91
N TRP A 64 7.89 -19.29 4.39
CA TRP A 64 7.66 -19.55 2.98
C TRP A 64 7.36 -18.27 2.20
N TRP A 65 8.00 -18.16 1.05
CA TRP A 65 7.89 -17.04 0.12
C TRP A 65 7.62 -17.56 -1.28
N ILE A 66 6.89 -16.77 -2.07
CA ILE A 66 6.59 -17.04 -3.47
C ILE A 66 7.05 -15.87 -4.33
N THR A 67 7.28 -16.12 -5.61
CA THR A 67 7.50 -15.06 -6.59
C THR A 67 6.73 -15.30 -7.88
N PRO A 68 6.09 -14.27 -8.46
CA PRO A 68 5.48 -14.38 -9.79
C PRO A 68 6.51 -14.42 -10.93
N ALA A 69 7.79 -14.15 -10.63
CA ALA A 69 8.86 -14.11 -11.62
C ALA A 69 9.13 -15.47 -12.28
N ALA A 70 8.74 -16.57 -11.63
CA ALA A 70 8.83 -17.94 -12.14
C ALA A 70 7.66 -18.80 -11.63
N ALA A 71 7.19 -19.73 -12.47
CA ALA A 71 6.16 -20.67 -12.08
C ALA A 71 6.69 -21.64 -11.02
N ASN A 72 5.88 -21.93 -10.00
CA ASN A 72 6.19 -22.86 -8.90
C ASN A 72 7.44 -22.50 -8.08
N ALA A 73 7.87 -21.24 -8.08
CA ALA A 73 8.98 -20.75 -7.27
C ALA A 73 8.52 -20.40 -5.83
N ARG A 74 8.09 -21.42 -5.07
CA ARG A 74 7.84 -21.34 -3.63
C ARG A 74 9.09 -21.84 -2.90
N GLN A 75 9.64 -21.03 -2.00
CA GLN A 75 10.84 -21.37 -1.26
C GLN A 75 10.78 -20.87 0.19
N ARG A 76 11.37 -21.64 1.10
CA ARG A 76 11.54 -21.24 2.50
C ARG A 76 12.86 -20.50 2.64
N PHE A 77 12.82 -19.35 3.31
CA PHE A 77 14.00 -18.56 3.63
C PHE A 77 14.08 -18.34 5.14
N ASP A 78 15.29 -18.15 5.66
CA ASP A 78 15.51 -17.65 7.01
C ASP A 78 15.67 -16.12 7.01
N ALA A 79 15.31 -15.48 8.12
CA ALA A 79 15.49 -14.04 8.28
C ALA A 79 16.98 -13.68 8.15
N GLY A 80 17.28 -12.74 7.26
CA GLY A 80 18.65 -12.31 6.94
C GLY A 80 19.22 -12.94 5.67
N ASP A 81 18.64 -14.02 5.13
CA ASP A 81 19.11 -14.65 3.90
C ASP A 81 19.00 -13.71 2.70
N VAL A 82 20.00 -13.70 1.81
CA VAL A 82 19.90 -12.91 0.57
C VAL A 82 18.97 -13.60 -0.40
N MET A 83 17.91 -12.91 -0.82
CA MET A 83 16.91 -13.48 -1.71
C MET A 83 17.44 -13.56 -3.14
N PRO A 84 17.32 -14.72 -3.83
CA PRO A 84 17.94 -14.91 -5.13
C PRO A 84 17.17 -14.21 -6.24
N ASP A 85 17.88 -13.81 -7.29
CA ASP A 85 17.30 -13.36 -8.56
C ASP A 85 17.12 -14.55 -9.50
N LEU A 86 15.88 -14.81 -9.91
CA LEU A 86 15.54 -15.89 -10.85
C LEU A 86 15.74 -15.48 -12.32
N LYS A 87 16.20 -14.25 -12.59
CA LYS A 87 16.46 -13.72 -13.95
C LYS A 87 15.29 -13.95 -14.91
N SER A 88 14.10 -13.54 -14.49
CA SER A 88 12.90 -13.63 -15.32
C SER A 88 13.04 -12.79 -16.58
N ALA A 89 12.50 -13.28 -17.70
CA ALA A 89 12.40 -12.51 -18.94
C ALA A 89 11.48 -11.28 -18.83
N TRP A 90 10.68 -11.19 -17.75
CA TRP A 90 9.62 -10.20 -17.57
C TRP A 90 9.93 -9.12 -16.53
N GLY A 91 11.15 -9.09 -15.98
CA GLY A 91 11.60 -8.03 -15.07
C GLY A 91 12.23 -8.54 -13.78
N ALA A 92 12.22 -7.68 -12.76
CA ALA A 92 12.87 -7.95 -11.47
C ALA A 92 12.17 -9.05 -10.67
N THR A 93 12.96 -9.90 -10.00
CA THR A 93 12.43 -10.90 -9.07
C THR A 93 12.02 -10.24 -7.77
N ILE A 94 10.72 -10.27 -7.46
CA ILE A 94 10.16 -9.80 -6.17
C ILE A 94 9.57 -10.99 -5.44
N TRP A 95 10.04 -11.23 -4.23
CA TRP A 95 9.53 -12.25 -3.33
C TRP A 95 8.43 -11.68 -2.44
N GLN A 96 7.39 -12.47 -2.22
CA GLN A 96 6.22 -12.12 -1.42
C GLN A 96 5.97 -13.21 -0.39
N TRP A 97 5.60 -12.82 0.83
CA TRP A 97 5.26 -13.75 1.90
C TRP A 97 4.07 -14.62 1.48
N ASP A 98 4.24 -15.93 1.60
CA ASP A 98 3.17 -16.87 1.30
C ASP A 98 2.12 -16.87 2.42
N ALA A 99 0.85 -16.91 2.07
CA ALA A 99 -0.20 -17.04 3.09
C ALA A 99 -0.19 -18.43 3.73
N VAL A 100 0.32 -19.44 3.01
CA VAL A 100 0.43 -20.83 3.43
C VAL A 100 1.85 -21.06 3.96
N GLN A 101 1.99 -21.48 5.23
CA GLN A 101 3.29 -21.55 5.93
C GLN A 101 3.71 -22.96 6.36
N ASP A 102 2.93 -23.96 5.95
CA ASP A 102 3.16 -25.40 6.10
C ASP A 102 3.93 -26.01 4.91
#